data_AF-A0A0C5CNH4-F1
#
_entry.id   AF-A0A0C5CNH4-F1
#
_cell.length_a   1.000
_cell.length_b   1.000
_cell.length_c   1.000
_cell.angle_alpha   90.00
_cell.angle_beta   90.00
_cell.angle_gamma   90.00
#
_symmetry.space_group_name_H-M   'P 1'
#
loop_
_entity.id
_entity.type
_entity.pdbx_description
1 polymer ?
#
loop_
_entity_poly.entity_id
_entity_poly.type
_entity_poly.pdbx_seq_one_letter_code
_entity_poly.pdbx_strand_id
1 'polypeptide(L)'
;MLSGWFSAFILIWILCLVFLFSVGGYFMFRKFLKRLPKEDGKSILDRQEETILKTRHLWTPEYRELLEELVSPVPELFRDVARKKIAAKIGDVALSKNTKKMTLDNIIQGYILATPKRDHKFLRKKLKQLNIDDSRYEQLFAQEKTKSAQ
;
A
#
# COMPACT_ATOMS: atom_id res chain seq x y z
N MET A 1 3.15 -57.99 -8.43
CA MET A 1 3.14 -57.17 -9.67
C MET A 1 2.13 -56.05 -9.45
N LEU A 2 2.48 -54.79 -9.73
CA LEU A 2 1.55 -53.68 -9.65
C LEU A 2 0.33 -53.99 -10.54
N SER A 3 -0.87 -53.99 -9.96
CA SER A 3 -2.10 -54.24 -10.71
C SER A 3 -2.32 -53.11 -11.72
N GLY A 4 -2.74 -53.43 -12.95
CA GLY A 4 -2.86 -52.46 -14.04
C GLY A 4 -3.73 -51.24 -13.70
N TRP A 5 -4.77 -51.40 -12.88
CA TRP A 5 -5.60 -50.28 -12.43
C TRP A 5 -4.88 -49.35 -11.45
N PHE A 6 -4.03 -49.89 -10.58
CA PHE A 6 -3.24 -49.12 -9.63
C PHE A 6 -2.10 -48.37 -10.34
N SER A 7 -1.49 -48.98 -11.37
CA SER A 7 -0.54 -48.29 -12.25
C SER A 7 -1.19 -47.13 -13.01
N ALA A 8 -2.41 -47.32 -13.54
CA ALA A 8 -3.16 -46.24 -14.18
C ALA A 8 -3.53 -45.12 -13.20
N PHE A 9 -3.93 -45.47 -11.98
CA PHE A 9 -4.17 -44.50 -10.91
C PHE A 9 -2.93 -43.65 -10.60
N ILE A 10 -1.75 -44.27 -10.46
CA ILE A 10 -0.49 -43.55 -10.22
C ILE A 10 -0.18 -42.58 -11.37
N LEU A 11 -0.34 -43.01 -12.63
CA LEU A 11 -0.09 -42.15 -13.79
C LEU A 11 -1.01 -40.92 -13.81
N ILE A 12 -2.31 -41.11 -13.55
CA ILE A 12 -3.28 -40.01 -13.43
C ILE A 12 -2.90 -39.09 -12.27
N TRP A 13 -2.46 -39.66 -11.15
CA TRP A 13 -2.07 -38.89 -9.97
C TRP A 13 -0.83 -38.01 -10.21
N ILE A 14 0.17 -38.53 -10.92
CA ILE A 14 1.35 -37.74 -11.32
C ILE A 14 0.94 -36.56 -12.20
N LEU A 15 0.08 -36.78 -13.21
CA LEU A 15 -0.42 -35.71 -14.07
C LEU A 15 -1.20 -34.65 -13.27
N CYS A 16 -2.03 -35.09 -12.32
CA CYS A 16 -2.76 -34.19 -11.43
C CYS A 16 -1.80 -33.34 -10.57
N LEU A 17 -0.77 -33.96 -9.99
CA LEU A 17 0.24 -33.22 -9.21
C LEU A 17 1.00 -32.21 -10.07
N VAL A 18 1.47 -32.61 -11.26
CA VAL A 18 2.15 -31.70 -12.19
C VAL A 18 1.26 -30.51 -12.55
N PHE A 19 -0.03 -30.75 -12.80
CA PHE A 19 -0.99 -29.68 -13.06
C PHE A 19 -1.15 -28.73 -11.87
N LEU A 20 -1.36 -29.26 -10.66
CA LEU A 20 -1.49 -28.44 -9.44
C LEU A 20 -0.23 -27.60 -9.16
N PHE A 21 0.96 -28.20 -9.30
CA PHE A 21 2.23 -27.49 -9.17
C PHE A 21 2.41 -26.42 -10.25
N SER A 22 2.02 -26.71 -11.49
CA SER A 22 2.10 -25.75 -12.60
C SER A 22 1.17 -24.56 -12.39
N VAL A 23 -0.08 -24.80 -11.98
CA VAL A 23 -1.05 -23.73 -11.69
C VAL A 23 -0.62 -22.92 -10.47
N GLY A 24 -0.24 -23.57 -9.38
CA GLY A 24 0.26 -22.90 -8.17
C GLY A 24 1.52 -22.08 -8.44
N GLY A 25 2.47 -22.67 -9.19
CA GLY A 25 3.68 -22.02 -9.66
C GLY A 25 3.39 -20.82 -10.53
N TYR A 26 2.50 -20.92 -11.52
CA TYR A 26 2.09 -19.82 -12.38
C TYR A 26 1.52 -18.63 -11.59
N PHE A 27 0.63 -18.88 -10.63
CA PHE A 27 0.06 -17.82 -9.79
C PHE A 27 1.12 -17.14 -8.91
N MET A 28 1.98 -17.91 -8.27
CA MET A 28 3.09 -17.40 -7.46
C MET A 28 4.09 -16.61 -8.31
N PHE A 29 4.43 -17.12 -9.49
CA PHE A 29 5.35 -16.49 -10.42
C PHE A 29 4.79 -15.18 -10.96
N ARG A 30 3.52 -15.12 -11.35
CA ARG A 30 2.85 -13.87 -11.75
C ARG A 30 2.88 -12.82 -10.63
N LYS A 31 2.65 -13.23 -9.38
CA LYS A 31 2.72 -12.33 -8.22
C LYS A 31 4.16 -11.89 -7.94
N PHE A 32 5.13 -12.77 -8.15
CA PHE A 32 6.55 -12.50 -7.99
C PHE A 32 7.07 -11.51 -9.04
N LEU A 33 6.74 -11.68 -10.31
CA LEU A 33 7.11 -10.74 -11.38
C LEU A 33 6.66 -9.30 -11.08
N LYS A 34 5.52 -9.12 -10.41
CA LYS A 34 5.04 -7.79 -9.97
C LYS A 34 5.89 -7.16 -8.85
N ARG A 35 6.72 -7.94 -8.15
CA ARG A 35 7.59 -7.50 -7.05
C ARG A 35 9.03 -7.24 -7.48
N LEU A 36 9.42 -7.66 -8.69
CA LEU A 36 10.75 -7.38 -9.21
C LEU A 36 10.99 -5.87 -9.33
N PRO A 37 12.24 -5.42 -9.15
CA PRO A 37 12.61 -4.03 -9.42
C PRO A 37 12.20 -3.69 -10.87
N LYS A 38 11.67 -2.48 -11.05
CA LYS A 38 11.27 -2.00 -12.37
C LYS A 38 12.52 -1.61 -13.17
N GLU A 39 12.34 -1.09 -14.39
CA GLU A 39 13.42 -0.72 -15.32
C GLU A 39 14.50 0.20 -14.70
N ASP A 40 14.17 0.92 -13.63
CA ASP A 40 15.08 1.81 -12.88
C ASP A 40 15.90 1.11 -11.78
N GLY A 41 15.79 -0.20 -11.64
CA GLY A 41 16.52 -1.00 -10.64
C GLY A 41 16.04 -0.80 -9.19
N LYS A 42 15.07 0.08 -8.94
CA LYS A 42 14.57 0.40 -7.60
C LYS A 42 13.26 -0.31 -7.32
N SER A 43 13.15 -0.95 -6.15
CA SER A 43 11.90 -1.51 -5.68
C SER A 43 10.95 -0.40 -5.20
N ILE A 44 9.68 -0.76 -5.00
CA ILE A 44 8.68 0.16 -4.44
C ILE A 44 9.11 0.61 -3.03
N LEU A 45 9.75 -0.26 -2.25
CA LEU A 45 10.23 0.05 -0.91
C LEU A 45 11.41 1.03 -0.95
N ASP A 46 12.33 0.86 -1.90
CA ASP A 46 13.48 1.76 -2.05
C ASP A 46 13.02 3.17 -2.40
N ARG A 47 12.02 3.30 -3.29
CA ARG A 47 11.44 4.60 -3.64
C ARG A 47 10.70 5.26 -2.46
N GLN A 48 10.03 4.46 -1.62
CA GLN A 48 9.41 4.97 -0.41
C GLN A 48 10.46 5.51 0.56
N GLU A 49 11.51 4.75 0.79
CA GLU A 49 12.61 5.12 1.70
C GLU A 49 13.32 6.39 1.20
N GLU A 50 13.64 6.48 -0.10
CA GLU A 50 14.22 7.69 -0.70
C GLU A 50 13.34 8.92 -0.52
N THR A 51 12.03 8.78 -0.68
CA THR A 51 11.09 9.88 -0.54
C THR A 51 10.98 10.33 0.91
N ILE A 52 10.97 9.39 1.86
CA ILE A 52 10.99 9.69 3.29
C ILE A 52 12.28 10.43 3.65
N LEU A 53 13.44 9.97 3.16
CA LEU A 53 14.73 10.63 3.39
C LEU A 53 14.74 12.05 2.84
N LYS A 54 14.27 12.24 1.60
CA LYS A 54 14.17 13.57 0.97
C LYS A 54 13.23 14.50 1.72
N THR A 55 12.15 14.00 2.29
CA THR A 55 11.13 14.84 2.96
C THR A 55 11.32 14.95 4.46
N ARG A 56 12.23 14.19 5.08
CA ARG A 56 12.45 14.14 6.54
C ARG A 56 12.59 15.51 7.19
N HIS A 57 13.27 16.44 6.52
CA HIS A 57 13.52 17.79 6.99
C HIS A 57 12.27 18.69 6.97
N LEU A 58 11.24 18.34 6.19
CA LEU A 58 9.97 19.08 6.11
C LEU A 58 9.07 18.81 7.32
N TRP A 59 9.24 17.67 7.99
CA TRP A 59 8.39 17.23 9.08
C TRP A 59 8.68 17.98 10.38
N THR A 60 7.64 18.55 10.98
CA THR A 60 7.67 19.11 12.34
C THR A 60 7.20 18.05 13.35
N PRO A 61 7.54 18.17 14.65
CA PRO A 61 7.13 17.22 15.67
C PRO A 61 5.61 16.99 15.71
N GLU A 62 4.82 18.06 15.59
CA GLU A 62 3.36 18.02 15.66
C GLU A 62 2.77 17.15 14.54
N TYR A 63 3.32 17.25 13.33
CA TYR A 63 2.86 16.46 12.19
C TYR A 63 3.37 15.02 12.19
N ARG A 64 4.51 14.74 12.85
CA ARG A 64 4.93 13.36 13.10
C ARG A 64 3.97 12.69 14.09
N GLU A 65 3.55 13.39 15.12
CA GLU A 65 2.56 12.89 16.08
C GLU A 65 1.20 12.66 15.42
N LEU A 66 0.73 13.58 14.59
CA LEU A 66 -0.49 13.39 13.79
C LEU A 66 -0.39 12.15 12.90
N LEU A 67 0.77 11.89 12.28
CA LEU A 67 0.97 10.66 11.51
C LEU A 67 0.83 9.42 12.39
N GLU A 68 1.42 9.39 13.59
CA GLU A 68 1.27 8.26 14.51
C GLU A 68 -0.19 8.03 14.90
N GLU A 69 -0.94 9.11 15.19
CA GLU A 69 -2.37 9.03 15.47
C GLU A 69 -3.15 8.47 14.27
N LEU A 70 -2.80 8.90 13.06
CA LEU A 70 -3.45 8.45 11.83
C LEU A 70 -3.21 6.96 11.52
N VAL A 71 -2.12 6.38 12.02
CA VAL A 71 -1.77 4.96 11.85
C VAL A 71 -2.14 4.12 13.10
N SER A 72 -2.57 4.74 14.19
CA SER A 72 -3.04 4.05 15.41
C SER A 72 -4.10 2.94 15.20
N PRO A 73 -5.07 3.01 14.26
CA PRO A 73 -6.03 1.91 14.06
C PRO A 73 -5.41 0.67 13.41
N VAL A 74 -4.18 0.77 12.89
CA VAL A 74 -3.48 -0.35 12.27
C VAL A 74 -2.90 -1.26 13.38
N PRO A 75 -3.07 -2.59 13.28
CA PRO A 75 -2.45 -3.53 14.21
C PRO A 75 -0.94 -3.34 14.29
N GLU A 76 -0.37 -3.51 15.47
CA GLU A 76 1.03 -3.21 15.76
C GLU A 76 2.01 -3.87 14.78
N LEU A 77 1.79 -5.15 14.46
CA LEU A 77 2.59 -5.93 13.50
C LEU A 77 2.67 -5.31 12.08
N PHE A 78 1.71 -4.46 11.71
CA PHE A 78 1.65 -3.82 10.39
C PHE A 78 1.83 -2.30 10.45
N ARG A 79 1.95 -1.73 11.66
CA ARG A 79 1.93 -0.29 11.87
C ARG A 79 3.13 0.39 11.21
N ASP A 80 4.33 -0.17 11.35
CA ASP A 80 5.54 0.39 10.73
C ASP A 80 5.47 0.40 9.21
N VAL A 81 4.95 -0.68 8.62
CA VAL A 81 4.79 -0.79 7.16
C VAL A 81 3.75 0.22 6.66
N ALA A 82 2.63 0.37 7.36
CA ALA A 82 1.61 1.35 7.03
C ALA A 82 2.15 2.79 7.18
N ARG A 83 2.88 3.07 8.26
CA ARG A 83 3.49 4.36 8.54
C ARG A 83 4.46 4.77 7.44
N LYS A 84 5.39 3.89 7.05
CA LYS A 84 6.32 4.14 5.94
C LYS A 84 5.58 4.41 4.64
N LYS A 85 4.59 3.58 4.30
CA LYS A 85 3.79 3.75 3.07
C LYS A 85 3.07 5.10 3.04
N ILE A 86 2.44 5.49 4.14
CA ILE A 86 1.70 6.76 4.25
C ILE A 86 2.68 7.94 4.24
N ALA A 87 3.75 7.88 5.02
CA ALA A 87 4.78 8.93 5.09
C ALA A 87 5.43 9.19 3.72
N ALA A 88 5.76 8.13 2.98
CA ALA A 88 6.29 8.24 1.62
C ALA A 88 5.30 8.96 0.70
N LYS A 89 4.01 8.62 0.78
CA LYS A 89 3.00 9.25 -0.08
C LYS A 89 2.74 10.71 0.27
N ILE A 90 2.77 11.05 1.56
CA ILE A 90 2.72 12.45 2.03
C ILE A 90 3.95 13.20 1.50
N GLY A 91 5.12 12.57 1.53
CA GLY A 91 6.35 13.10 0.96
C GLY A 91 6.22 13.37 -0.54
N ASP A 92 5.67 12.43 -1.33
CA ASP A 92 5.41 12.63 -2.76
C ASP A 92 4.54 13.88 -2.99
N VAL A 93 3.46 14.04 -2.23
CA VAL A 93 2.56 15.20 -2.33
C VAL A 93 3.31 16.49 -1.98
N ALA A 94 4.08 16.49 -0.89
CA ALA A 94 4.83 17.67 -0.46
C ALA A 94 5.89 18.09 -1.50
N LEU A 95 6.60 17.13 -2.09
CA LEU A 95 7.58 17.34 -3.16
C LEU A 95 6.91 17.85 -4.44
N SER A 96 5.76 17.28 -4.82
CA SER A 96 5.02 17.74 -6.02
C SER A 96 4.58 19.21 -5.92
N LYS A 97 4.31 19.69 -4.69
CA LYS A 97 3.94 21.08 -4.41
C LYS A 97 5.14 21.99 -4.09
N ASN A 98 6.37 21.47 -4.14
CA ASN A 98 7.60 22.18 -3.74
C ASN A 98 7.47 22.88 -2.37
N THR A 99 6.84 22.19 -1.40
CA THR A 99 6.54 22.80 -0.10
C THR A 99 7.80 22.90 0.75
N LYS A 100 8.07 24.08 1.33
CA LYS A 100 9.23 24.30 2.23
C LYS A 100 9.08 23.67 3.62
N LYS A 101 7.84 23.37 4.05
CA LYS A 101 7.49 22.75 5.33
C LYS A 101 6.31 21.82 5.15
N MET A 102 6.20 20.78 5.98
CA MET A 102 5.02 19.93 5.96
C MET A 102 3.79 20.74 6.40
N THR A 103 2.65 20.50 5.73
CA THR A 103 1.38 21.14 6.05
C THR A 103 0.33 20.06 6.27
N LEU A 104 -0.71 20.42 7.02
CA LEU A 104 -1.89 19.58 7.21
C LEU A 104 -2.49 19.12 5.87
N ASP A 105 -2.52 20.01 4.87
CA ASP A 105 -3.03 19.69 3.54
C ASP A 105 -2.22 18.57 2.85
N ASN A 106 -0.90 18.58 2.98
CA ASN A 106 -0.04 17.52 2.44
C ASN A 106 -0.31 16.17 3.12
N ILE A 107 -0.52 16.20 4.44
CA ILE A 107 -0.80 14.99 5.24
C ILE A 107 -2.13 14.37 4.84
N ILE A 108 -3.19 15.19 4.76
CA ILE A 108 -4.53 14.72 4.42
C ILE A 108 -4.55 14.14 3.00
N GLN A 109 -4.03 14.88 2.02
CA GLN A 109 -3.99 14.40 0.63
C GLN A 109 -3.14 13.14 0.50
N GLY A 110 -1.97 13.12 1.12
CA GLY A 110 -1.08 11.95 1.11
C GLY A 110 -1.71 10.72 1.76
N TYR A 111 -2.43 10.91 2.87
CA TYR A 111 -3.16 9.83 3.55
C TYR A 111 -4.26 9.25 2.66
N ILE A 112 -5.07 10.10 2.02
CA ILE A 112 -6.16 9.68 1.12
C ILE A 112 -5.59 8.83 -0.03
N LEU A 113 -4.48 9.27 -0.62
CA LEU A 113 -3.83 8.57 -1.73
C LEU A 113 -3.07 7.28 -1.30
N ALA A 114 -2.69 7.17 -0.03
CA ALA A 114 -1.95 6.01 0.48
C ALA A 114 -2.85 4.86 0.97
N THR A 115 -4.07 5.19 1.38
CA THR A 115 -4.99 4.30 2.09
C THR A 115 -6.18 3.88 1.21
N PRO A 116 -6.69 2.66 1.37
CA PRO A 116 -7.89 2.23 0.67
C PRO A 116 -9.13 2.94 1.23
N LYS A 117 -10.19 3.02 0.41
CA LYS A 117 -11.44 3.74 0.72
C LYS A 117 -12.07 3.39 2.07
N ARG A 118 -11.99 2.12 2.45
CA ARG A 118 -12.53 1.63 3.73
C ARG A 118 -11.95 2.39 4.92
N ASP A 119 -10.68 2.77 4.82
CA ASP A 119 -9.93 3.37 5.91
C ASP A 119 -10.13 4.90 5.96
N HIS A 120 -10.69 5.51 4.90
CA HIS A 120 -11.02 6.94 4.85
C HIS A 120 -12.08 7.37 5.86
N LYS A 121 -12.94 6.44 6.32
CA LYS A 121 -13.92 6.72 7.37
C LYS A 121 -13.24 7.16 8.68
N PHE A 122 -12.08 6.58 8.99
CA PHE A 122 -11.29 6.95 10.15
C PHE A 122 -10.73 8.37 10.01
N LEU A 123 -10.14 8.68 8.85
CA LEU A 123 -9.63 10.02 8.55
C LEU A 123 -10.73 11.08 8.70
N ARG A 124 -11.90 10.88 8.09
CA ARG A 124 -13.03 11.84 8.19
C ARG A 124 -13.49 12.05 9.64
N LYS A 125 -13.55 10.98 10.43
CA LYS A 125 -13.85 11.08 11.86
C LYS A 125 -12.80 11.94 12.59
N LYS A 126 -11.52 11.73 12.29
CA LYS A 126 -10.41 12.50 12.88
C LYS A 126 -10.42 13.96 12.45
N LEU A 127 -10.64 14.25 11.18
CA LEU A 127 -10.75 15.63 10.68
C LEU A 127 -11.91 16.37 11.34
N LYS A 128 -13.06 15.72 11.51
CA LYS A 128 -14.20 16.28 12.24
C LYS A 128 -13.87 16.56 13.71
N GLN A 129 -13.10 15.70 14.37
CA GLN A 129 -12.65 15.92 15.76
C GLN A 129 -11.71 17.13 15.87
N LEU A 130 -10.90 17.36 14.84
CA LEU A 130 -9.98 18.49 14.75
C LEU A 130 -10.63 19.78 14.20
N ASN A 131 -11.95 19.78 13.98
CA ASN A 131 -12.70 20.88 13.35
C ASN A 131 -12.15 21.31 11.99
N ILE A 132 -11.63 20.36 11.20
CA ILE A 132 -11.13 20.59 9.85
C ILE A 132 -12.25 20.25 8.86
N ASP A 133 -12.59 21.22 7.99
CA ASP A 133 -13.51 20.98 6.88
C ASP A 133 -12.86 20.12 5.79
N ASP A 134 -13.50 18.99 5.48
CA ASP A 134 -13.05 18.01 4.49
C ASP A 134 -13.67 18.21 3.09
N SER A 135 -14.52 19.22 2.91
CA SER A 135 -15.19 19.55 1.64
C SER A 135 -14.22 19.66 0.45
N ARG A 136 -13.04 20.25 0.68
CA ARG A 136 -11.98 20.45 -0.32
C ARG A 136 -11.35 19.15 -0.82
N TYR A 137 -11.52 18.05 -0.08
CA TYR A 137 -10.95 16.74 -0.40
C TYR A 137 -11.95 15.77 -1.03
N GLU A 138 -13.22 16.16 -1.18
CA GLU A 138 -14.27 15.29 -1.74
C GLU A 138 -13.94 14.77 -3.13
N GLN A 139 -13.32 15.60 -3.97
CA GLN A 139 -12.88 15.18 -5.30
C GLN A 139 -11.80 14.08 -5.23
N LEU A 140 -10.88 14.14 -4.26
CA LEU A 140 -9.85 13.12 -4.07
C LEU A 140 -10.45 11.82 -3.55
N PHE A 141 -11.39 11.90 -2.60
CA PHE A 141 -12.15 10.74 -2.14
C PHE A 141 -12.94 10.08 -3.29
N ALA A 142 -13.51 10.88 -4.19
CA ALA A 142 -14.24 10.40 -5.36
C ALA A 142 -13.32 9.80 -6.45
N GLN A 143 -12.13 10.36 -6.70
CA GLN A 143 -11.19 9.83 -7.69
C GLN A 143 -10.61 8.48 -7.29
N GLU A 144 -10.33 8.27 -6.00
CA GLU A 144 -9.97 6.95 -5.48
C GLU A 144 -11.14 5.96 -5.64
N LYS A 145 -12.39 6.44 -5.68
CA LYS A 145 -13.59 5.64 -6.00
C LYS A 145 -13.44 4.86 -7.32
N THR A 146 -12.76 5.42 -8.31
CA THR A 146 -12.62 4.81 -9.63
C THR A 146 -11.43 3.85 -9.70
N LYS A 147 -10.29 4.17 -9.08
CA LYS A 147 -9.07 3.35 -9.14
C LYS A 147 -9.16 1.98 -8.47
N SER A 148 -9.93 1.85 -7.39
CA SER A 148 -10.07 0.55 -6.71
C SER A 148 -11.10 -0.38 -7.35
N ALA A 149 -11.79 0.05 -8.41
CA ALA A 149 -12.78 -0.73 -9.15
C ALA A 149 -12.19 -1.37 -10.43
N GLN A 150 -10.89 -1.16 -10.68
CA GLN A 150 -10.16 -1.59 -11.86
C GLN A 150 -9.01 -2.54 -11.48
#